data_AF-A0A4Q2L877-F1
#
_entry.id   AF-A0A4Q2L877-F1
#
_cell.length_a   1.000
_cell.length_b   1.000
_cell.length_c   1.000
_cell.angle_alpha   90.00
_cell.angle_beta   90.00
_cell.angle_gamma   90.00
#
_symmetry.space_group_name_H-M   'P 1'
#
loop_
_entity.id
_entity.type
_entity.pdbx_description
1 polymer ?
#
loop_
_entity_poly.entity_id
_entity_poly.type
_entity_poly.pdbx_seq_one_letter_code
_entity_poly.pdbx_strand_id
1 'polypeptide(L)'
;MRLEIEWTRAGFERLGFVGWKTFGALESRDLPPRHGVYVVVREPGPRPVFLVESVGGLHKRKALTVGVDVLETAWGDNAEVVYVGKAGGKHGLRDRLWDYARQGRGRSAGHAGGRFVWQLPSSEALLVGWRATEDLDVGDVEEALLALHIEQFGRRPFANMKDGYKMAPNDARRFLADAFAQ
;
A
#
# COMPACT_ATOMS: atom_id res chain seq x y z
N MET A 1 23.47 -11.96 4.45
CA MET A 1 23.08 -10.70 5.11
C MET A 1 21.60 -10.80 5.47
N ARG A 2 21.18 -10.40 6.67
CA ARG A 2 19.77 -10.44 7.06
C ARG A 2 19.05 -9.29 6.36
N LEU A 3 17.97 -9.55 5.60
CA LEU A 3 17.19 -8.47 4.99
C LEU A 3 16.54 -7.64 6.09
N GLU A 4 16.82 -6.34 6.08
CA GLU A 4 16.18 -5.33 6.93
C GLU A 4 15.50 -4.31 6.02
N ILE A 5 14.25 -3.98 6.34
CA ILE A 5 13.44 -3.04 5.56
C ILE A 5 13.44 -1.71 6.30
N GLU A 6 13.99 -0.68 5.67
CA GLU A 6 13.70 0.69 6.07
C GLU A 6 12.32 1.06 5.51
N TRP A 7 11.33 1.27 6.37
CA TRP A 7 9.92 1.51 5.97
C TRP A 7 9.68 2.96 5.53
N THR A 8 10.52 3.41 4.59
CA THR A 8 10.52 4.74 3.98
C THR A 8 10.52 4.61 2.47
N ARG A 9 10.23 5.69 1.74
CA ARG A 9 10.40 5.70 0.28
C ARG A 9 11.80 5.23 -0.12
N ALA A 10 12.84 5.77 0.50
CA ALA A 10 14.23 5.44 0.18
C ALA A 10 14.57 3.97 0.43
N GLY A 11 13.99 3.36 1.48
CA GLY A 11 14.11 1.93 1.71
C GLY A 11 13.47 1.09 0.62
N PHE A 12 12.25 1.44 0.21
CA PHE A 12 11.58 0.74 -0.87
C PHE A 12 12.27 0.94 -2.23
N GLU A 13 12.88 2.09 -2.50
CA GLU A 13 13.74 2.31 -3.66
C GLU A 13 14.95 1.36 -3.67
N ARG A 14 15.61 1.15 -2.53
CA ARG A 14 16.69 0.15 -2.39
C ARG A 14 16.21 -1.29 -2.55
N LEU A 15 14.94 -1.54 -2.26
CA LEU A 15 14.25 -2.80 -2.55
C LEU A 15 13.66 -2.83 -3.97
N GLY A 16 14.11 -1.99 -4.90
CA GLY A 16 13.73 -2.06 -6.31
C GLY A 16 12.32 -1.56 -6.64
N PHE A 17 11.66 -0.83 -5.73
CA PHE A 17 10.40 -0.15 -6.05
C PHE A 17 10.69 1.10 -6.88
N VAL A 18 9.89 1.27 -7.93
CA VAL A 18 10.04 2.31 -8.95
C VAL A 18 8.73 3.05 -9.17
N GLY A 19 8.74 4.04 -10.06
CA GLY A 19 7.51 4.65 -10.58
C GLY A 19 6.83 5.66 -9.65
N TRP A 20 7.51 6.09 -8.59
CA TRP A 20 7.00 7.01 -7.57
C TRP A 20 6.25 8.22 -8.17
N LYS A 21 4.92 8.21 -8.00
CA LYS A 21 4.01 9.29 -8.41
C LYS A 21 2.92 9.49 -7.38
N THR A 22 2.37 10.69 -7.30
CA THR A 22 1.22 10.97 -6.42
C THR A 22 -0.06 10.39 -7.00
N PHE A 23 -1.04 10.07 -6.16
CA PHE A 23 -2.37 9.65 -6.64
C PHE A 23 -3.05 10.70 -7.51
N GLY A 24 -2.79 11.99 -7.28
CA GLY A 24 -3.28 13.09 -8.12
C GLY A 24 -2.70 13.09 -9.53
N ALA A 25 -1.42 12.73 -9.68
CA ALA A 25 -0.69 12.78 -10.95
C ALA A 25 -0.59 11.45 -11.70
N LEU A 26 -0.92 10.32 -11.06
CA LEU A 26 -0.78 8.98 -11.65
C LEU A 26 -1.70 8.80 -12.86
N GLU A 27 -1.19 8.34 -13.99
CA GLU A 27 -1.99 8.02 -15.17
C GLU A 27 -1.85 6.55 -15.54
N SER A 28 -2.88 5.98 -16.20
CA SER A 28 -2.85 4.57 -16.60
C SER A 28 -1.63 4.20 -17.47
N ARG A 29 -1.15 5.14 -18.29
CA ARG A 29 0.03 4.96 -19.16
C ARG A 29 1.35 4.85 -18.40
N ASP A 30 1.39 5.32 -17.15
CA ASP A 30 2.58 5.22 -16.30
C ASP A 30 2.78 3.80 -15.76
N LEU A 31 1.72 2.98 -15.81
CA LEU A 31 1.67 1.73 -15.07
C LEU A 31 1.99 0.51 -15.96
N PRO A 32 2.91 -0.37 -15.53
CA PRO A 32 3.23 -1.57 -16.26
C PRO A 32 2.05 -2.57 -16.19
N PRO A 33 1.71 -3.26 -17.28
CA PRO A 33 0.66 -4.27 -17.29
C PRO A 33 1.20 -5.61 -16.77
N ARG A 34 1.79 -5.59 -15.58
CA ARG A 34 2.52 -6.71 -14.96
C ARG A 34 2.02 -7.01 -13.56
N HIS A 35 2.14 -8.26 -13.13
CA HIS A 35 1.90 -8.60 -11.73
C HIS A 35 2.93 -7.95 -10.82
N GLY A 36 2.53 -7.58 -9.61
CA GLY A 36 3.44 -6.95 -8.66
C GLY A 36 2.80 -6.55 -7.34
N VAL A 37 3.62 -5.90 -6.53
CA VAL A 37 3.25 -5.26 -5.26
C VAL A 37 3.51 -3.76 -5.33
N TYR A 38 2.84 -3.00 -4.48
CA TYR A 38 2.98 -1.56 -4.38
C TYR A 38 2.87 -1.11 -2.93
N VAL A 39 3.46 0.05 -2.66
CA VAL A 39 3.36 0.73 -1.37
C VAL A 39 2.86 2.15 -1.56
N VAL A 40 2.06 2.61 -0.61
CA VAL A 40 1.65 4.02 -0.50
C VAL A 40 2.43 4.64 0.64
N VAL A 41 3.08 5.76 0.33
CA VAL A 41 3.94 6.50 1.22
C VAL A 41 3.41 7.91 1.39
N ARG A 42 3.43 8.41 2.63
CA ARG A 42 3.22 9.82 2.94
C ARG A 42 4.55 10.52 3.17
N GLU A 43 4.60 11.82 2.96
CA GLU A 43 5.73 12.59 3.47
C GLU A 43 5.78 12.55 5.01
N PRO A 44 6.98 12.47 5.62
CA PRO A 44 7.15 12.58 7.06
C PRO A 44 6.51 13.88 7.57
N GLY A 45 5.80 13.77 8.69
CA GLY A 45 5.09 14.91 9.25
C GLY A 45 4.24 14.51 10.46
N PRO A 46 3.57 15.49 11.09
CA PRO A 46 2.77 15.25 12.27
C PRO A 46 1.66 14.23 12.02
N ARG A 47 1.07 13.70 13.10
CA ARG A 47 -0.13 12.87 13.02
C ARG A 47 -1.21 13.62 12.22
N PRO A 48 -1.84 12.99 11.22
CA PRO A 48 -2.89 13.62 10.44
C PRO A 48 -4.16 13.78 11.29
N VAL A 49 -4.92 14.83 11.00
CA VAL A 49 -6.32 14.91 11.42
C VAL A 49 -7.16 14.25 10.33
N PHE A 50 -7.83 13.16 10.66
CA PHE A 50 -8.60 12.39 9.67
C PHE A 50 -9.85 13.14 9.22
N LEU A 51 -10.22 12.91 7.96
CA LEU A 51 -11.47 13.41 7.39
C LEU A 51 -12.65 12.58 7.93
N VAL A 52 -13.74 13.27 8.29
CA VAL A 52 -15.00 12.62 8.71
C VAL A 52 -15.61 11.83 7.56
N GLU A 53 -15.45 12.31 6.32
CA GLU A 53 -15.92 11.64 5.12
C GLU A 53 -14.75 11.29 4.20
N SER A 54 -14.86 10.15 3.53
CA SER A 54 -13.88 9.73 2.53
C SER A 54 -14.00 10.55 1.25
N VAL A 55 -12.88 11.01 0.69
CA VAL A 55 -12.82 11.58 -0.67
C VAL A 55 -12.92 10.50 -1.76
N GLY A 56 -12.84 9.23 -1.36
CA GLY A 56 -12.86 8.08 -2.24
C GLY A 56 -14.23 7.86 -2.88
N GLY A 57 -14.24 7.64 -4.19
CA GLY A 57 -15.44 7.28 -4.93
C GLY A 57 -16.05 5.96 -4.47
N LEU A 58 -17.34 5.78 -4.75
CA LEU A 58 -18.11 4.63 -4.25
C LEU A 58 -17.53 3.29 -4.68
N HIS A 59 -17.57 2.30 -3.79
CA HIS A 59 -17.33 0.90 -4.12
C HIS A 59 -18.64 0.13 -4.01
N LYS A 60 -19.08 -0.50 -5.11
CA LYS A 60 -20.38 -1.21 -5.17
C LYS A 60 -21.54 -0.34 -4.63
N ARG A 61 -21.55 0.94 -5.02
CA ARG A 61 -22.53 1.98 -4.61
C ARG A 61 -22.52 2.32 -3.11
N LYS A 62 -21.48 1.94 -2.36
CA LYS A 62 -21.31 2.29 -0.95
C LYS A 62 -20.14 3.25 -0.77
N ALA A 63 -20.31 4.22 0.13
CA ALA A 63 -19.22 5.11 0.54
C ALA A 63 -18.09 4.30 1.19
N LEU A 64 -16.87 4.80 1.04
CA LEU A 64 -15.69 4.19 1.66
C LEU A 64 -15.40 4.72 3.07
N THR A 65 -16.19 5.68 3.54
CA THR A 65 -16.11 6.27 4.87
C THR A 65 -16.20 5.23 5.98
N VAL A 66 -15.31 5.34 6.95
CA VAL A 66 -15.35 4.65 8.24
C VAL A 66 -15.30 5.67 9.38
N GLY A 67 -15.61 5.24 10.60
CA GLY A 67 -15.53 6.09 11.79
C GLY A 67 -14.11 6.59 12.04
N VAL A 68 -13.98 7.84 12.51
CA VAL A 68 -12.68 8.44 12.82
C VAL A 68 -11.97 7.67 13.93
N ASP A 69 -12.70 7.15 14.91
CA ASP A 69 -12.19 6.26 15.97
C ASP A 69 -11.49 5.01 15.41
N VAL A 70 -12.00 4.45 14.32
CA VAL A 70 -11.37 3.31 13.62
C VAL A 70 -10.04 3.72 13.01
N LEU A 71 -9.97 4.92 12.42
CA LEU A 71 -8.73 5.45 11.83
C LEU A 71 -7.69 5.78 12.91
N GLU A 72 -8.11 6.43 13.99
CA GLU A 72 -7.25 6.75 15.13
C GLU A 72 -6.63 5.48 15.75
N THR A 73 -7.43 4.41 15.87
CA THR A 73 -6.96 3.11 16.37
C THR A 73 -5.95 2.46 15.43
N ALA A 74 -6.17 2.56 14.11
CA ALA A 74 -5.31 1.99 13.08
C ALA A 74 -3.99 2.75 12.89
N TRP A 75 -3.96 4.05 13.19
CA TRP A 75 -2.77 4.87 12.98
C TRP A 75 -1.60 4.47 13.89
N GLY A 76 -0.40 4.38 13.34
CA GLY A 76 0.85 4.15 14.08
C GLY A 76 1.77 5.35 13.98
N ASP A 77 2.53 5.63 15.05
CA ASP A 77 3.33 6.86 15.17
C ASP A 77 4.50 6.95 14.17
N ASN A 78 4.90 5.82 13.56
CA ASN A 78 5.99 5.72 12.58
C ASN A 78 5.52 5.43 11.14
N ALA A 79 4.27 5.74 10.80
CA ALA A 79 3.69 5.35 9.52
C ALA A 79 4.08 6.26 8.34
N GLU A 80 5.30 6.12 7.82
CA GLU A 80 5.64 6.67 6.49
C GLU A 80 5.01 5.82 5.38
N VAL A 81 5.17 4.49 5.44
CA VAL A 81 4.40 3.56 4.61
C VAL A 81 3.02 3.34 5.23
N VAL A 82 1.98 3.84 4.57
CA VAL A 82 0.59 3.79 5.08
C VAL A 82 -0.22 2.65 4.48
N TYR A 83 0.25 2.03 3.39
CA TYR A 83 -0.43 0.88 2.77
C TYR A 83 0.55 0.03 1.96
N VAL A 84 0.40 -1.29 2.05
CA VAL A 84 1.01 -2.27 1.14
C VAL A 84 -0.12 -2.99 0.42
N GLY A 85 -0.02 -3.13 -0.90
CA GLY A 85 -1.01 -3.83 -1.69
C GLY A 85 -0.40 -4.70 -2.80
N LYS A 86 -1.19 -5.66 -3.26
CA LYS A 86 -0.85 -6.55 -4.39
C LYS A 86 -1.71 -6.33 -5.63
N ALA A 87 -1.18 -6.76 -6.77
CA ALA A 87 -1.81 -6.63 -8.07
C ALA A 87 -1.59 -7.89 -8.94
N GLY A 88 -2.44 -8.91 -8.75
CA GLY A 88 -2.43 -10.17 -9.53
C GLY A 88 -3.64 -10.37 -10.46
N GLY A 89 -4.29 -9.28 -10.86
CA GLY A 89 -5.42 -9.33 -11.81
C GLY A 89 -4.95 -9.34 -13.28
N LYS A 90 -5.90 -9.34 -14.22
CA LYS A 90 -5.65 -9.48 -15.67
C LYS A 90 -4.54 -8.58 -16.23
N HIS A 91 -4.50 -7.30 -15.87
CA HIS A 91 -3.41 -6.38 -16.24
C HIS A 91 -2.58 -5.92 -15.04
N GLY A 92 -2.61 -6.69 -13.96
CA GLY A 92 -1.77 -6.52 -12.77
C GLY A 92 -1.79 -5.10 -12.20
N LEU A 93 -0.60 -4.53 -12.04
CA LEU A 93 -0.35 -3.20 -11.47
C LEU A 93 -1.12 -2.11 -12.21
N ARG A 94 -1.25 -2.18 -13.54
CA ARG A 94 -1.98 -1.19 -14.34
C ARG A 94 -3.43 -1.04 -13.89
N ASP A 95 -4.20 -2.11 -13.89
CA ASP A 95 -5.60 -2.04 -13.49
C ASP A 95 -5.71 -1.66 -12.02
N ARG A 96 -4.92 -2.30 -11.15
CA ARG A 96 -5.03 -2.13 -9.70
C ARG A 96 -4.74 -0.71 -9.25
N LEU A 97 -3.61 -0.15 -9.67
CA LEU A 97 -3.20 1.19 -9.26
C LEU A 97 -4.01 2.28 -9.97
N TRP A 98 -4.44 2.04 -11.21
CA TRP A 98 -5.30 2.98 -11.90
C TRP A 98 -6.69 3.06 -11.26
N ASP A 99 -7.29 1.92 -10.92
CA ASP A 99 -8.54 1.90 -10.17
C ASP A 99 -8.40 2.60 -8.82
N TYR A 100 -7.26 2.41 -8.14
CA TYR A 100 -7.00 3.06 -6.86
C TYR A 100 -6.90 4.59 -7.01
N ALA A 101 -6.12 5.08 -7.98
CA ALA A 101 -6.02 6.51 -8.25
C ALA A 101 -7.37 7.12 -8.67
N ARG A 102 -8.14 6.45 -9.52
CA ARG A 102 -9.49 6.89 -9.89
C ARG A 102 -10.41 6.95 -8.68
N GLN A 103 -10.30 5.99 -7.77
CA GLN A 103 -11.08 5.97 -6.53
C GLN A 103 -10.75 7.19 -5.68
N GLY A 104 -9.47 7.49 -5.44
CA GLY A 104 -9.05 8.68 -4.69
C GLY A 104 -9.50 10.01 -5.33
N ARG A 105 -9.85 10.00 -6.62
CA ARG A 105 -10.42 11.15 -7.36
C ARG A 105 -11.95 11.17 -7.38
N GLY A 106 -12.59 10.49 -6.43
CA GLY A 106 -14.04 10.43 -6.30
C GLY A 106 -14.76 9.56 -7.35
N ARG A 107 -14.04 8.80 -8.20
CA ARG A 107 -14.68 7.94 -9.21
C ARG A 107 -15.01 6.57 -8.63
N SER A 108 -16.14 5.99 -9.04
CA SER A 108 -16.49 4.62 -8.67
C SER A 108 -15.47 3.64 -9.25
N ALA A 109 -14.90 2.78 -8.39
CA ALA A 109 -13.86 1.82 -8.77
C ALA A 109 -13.85 0.56 -7.89
N GLY A 110 -13.13 -0.47 -8.35
CA GLY A 110 -13.12 -1.82 -7.77
C GLY A 110 -12.25 -2.01 -6.54
N HIS A 111 -11.83 -0.96 -5.82
CA HIS A 111 -10.79 -1.06 -4.79
C HIS A 111 -11.30 -0.69 -3.37
N ALA A 112 -11.73 -1.71 -2.62
CA ALA A 112 -12.19 -1.53 -1.23
C ALA A 112 -11.07 -1.67 -0.17
N GLY A 113 -9.94 -2.27 -0.55
CA GLY A 113 -8.75 -2.39 0.31
C GLY A 113 -8.05 -1.04 0.42
N GLY A 114 -7.33 -0.76 1.49
CA GLY A 114 -6.62 0.52 1.62
C GLY A 114 -7.51 1.75 1.79
N ARG A 115 -8.84 1.61 1.86
CA ARG A 115 -9.80 2.73 1.86
C ARG A 115 -9.56 3.82 2.92
N PHE A 116 -8.86 3.50 4.01
CA PHE A 116 -8.47 4.48 5.03
C PHE A 116 -7.57 5.59 4.46
N VAL A 117 -6.81 5.31 3.39
CA VAL A 117 -6.02 6.29 2.64
C VAL A 117 -6.88 7.48 2.21
N TRP A 118 -8.14 7.24 1.85
CA TRP A 118 -9.05 8.28 1.39
C TRP A 118 -9.70 9.11 2.50
N GLN A 119 -9.36 8.86 3.77
CA GLN A 119 -9.69 9.73 4.90
C GLN A 119 -8.44 10.40 5.48
N LEU A 120 -7.30 10.30 4.79
CA LEU A 120 -6.15 11.17 5.07
C LEU A 120 -6.35 12.54 4.40
N PRO A 121 -5.96 13.64 5.07
CA PRO A 121 -5.95 14.95 4.43
C PRO A 121 -4.95 14.94 3.26
N SER A 122 -5.33 15.60 2.18
CA SER A 122 -4.53 15.69 0.95
C SER A 122 -4.08 14.33 0.41
N SER A 123 -4.96 13.31 0.47
CA SER A 123 -4.64 11.95 0.03
C SER A 123 -4.17 11.84 -1.43
N GLU A 124 -4.50 12.82 -2.27
CA GLU A 124 -4.00 12.96 -3.64
C GLU A 124 -2.50 13.21 -3.73
N ALA A 125 -1.88 13.74 -2.66
CA ALA A 125 -0.44 13.99 -2.58
C ALA A 125 0.37 12.76 -2.13
N LEU A 126 -0.30 11.69 -1.66
CA LEU A 126 0.37 10.46 -1.27
C LEU A 126 1.05 9.81 -2.48
N LEU A 127 2.30 9.40 -2.26
CA LEU A 127 3.13 8.75 -3.27
C LEU A 127 2.82 7.26 -3.32
N VAL A 128 2.79 6.71 -4.54
CA VAL A 128 2.75 5.27 -4.76
C VAL A 128 3.97 4.84 -5.56
N GLY A 129 4.66 3.82 -5.05
CA GLY A 129 5.76 3.12 -5.72
C GLY A 129 5.40 1.66 -5.90
N TRP A 130 5.90 1.02 -6.94
CA TRP A 130 5.60 -0.38 -7.25
C TRP A 130 6.84 -1.17 -7.64
N ARG A 131 6.76 -2.49 -7.41
CA ARG A 131 7.72 -3.46 -7.90
C ARG A 131 6.97 -4.56 -8.66
N ALA A 132 7.38 -4.79 -9.90
CA ALA A 132 6.92 -5.97 -10.63
C ALA A 132 7.54 -7.22 -9.99
N THR A 133 6.74 -8.27 -9.83
CA THR A 133 7.17 -9.53 -9.23
C THR A 133 6.71 -10.67 -10.15
N GLU A 134 7.13 -10.58 -11.42
CA GLU A 134 6.90 -11.67 -12.38
C GLU A 134 7.53 -12.96 -11.81
N ASP A 135 6.89 -14.09 -12.06
CA ASP A 135 7.25 -15.42 -11.53
C ASP A 135 7.07 -15.66 -10.01
N LEU A 136 6.61 -14.66 -9.25
CA LEU A 136 6.28 -14.80 -7.83
C LEU A 136 4.78 -14.69 -7.58
N ASP A 137 4.28 -15.41 -6.57
CA ASP A 137 2.93 -15.16 -6.07
C ASP A 137 2.88 -13.79 -5.38
N VAL A 138 2.11 -12.86 -5.96
CA VAL A 138 1.96 -11.50 -5.41
C VAL A 138 1.31 -11.48 -4.02
N GLY A 139 0.58 -12.52 -3.65
CA GLY A 139 0.04 -12.72 -2.32
C GLY A 139 1.13 -13.04 -1.32
N ASP A 140 2.04 -13.94 -1.65
CA ASP A 140 3.17 -14.29 -0.79
C ASP A 140 4.12 -13.10 -0.58
N VAL A 141 4.36 -12.28 -1.61
CA VAL A 141 5.16 -11.04 -1.47
C VAL A 141 4.48 -10.03 -0.55
N GLU A 142 3.18 -9.79 -0.73
CA GLU A 142 2.40 -8.90 0.16
C GLU A 142 2.35 -9.42 1.60
N GLU A 143 2.13 -10.72 1.77
CA GLU A 143 2.10 -11.42 3.06
C GLU A 143 3.44 -11.28 3.79
N ALA A 144 4.56 -11.51 3.09
CA ALA A 144 5.90 -11.40 3.64
C ALA A 144 6.23 -9.96 4.08
N LEU A 145 5.91 -8.96 3.24
CA LEU A 145 6.08 -7.55 3.61
C LEU A 145 5.28 -7.21 4.88
N LEU A 146 4.02 -7.63 4.94
CA LEU A 146 3.16 -7.34 6.08
C LEU A 146 3.60 -8.07 7.36
N ALA A 147 4.13 -9.28 7.25
CA ALA A 147 4.72 -10.00 8.38
C ALA A 147 5.92 -9.25 8.97
N LEU A 148 6.82 -8.72 8.13
CA LEU A 148 7.96 -7.94 8.58
C LEU A 148 7.57 -6.56 9.15
N HIS A 149 6.52 -5.93 8.61
CA HIS A 149 5.99 -4.70 9.21
C HIS A 149 5.44 -4.95 10.62
N ILE A 150 4.71 -6.05 10.81
CA ILE A 150 4.18 -6.43 12.13
C ILE A 150 5.32 -6.80 13.08
N GLU A 151 6.34 -7.53 12.64
CA GLU A 151 7.51 -7.85 13.46
C GLU A 151 8.20 -6.56 13.97
N GLN A 152 8.34 -5.56 13.10
CA GLN A 152 9.06 -4.32 13.43
C GLN A 152 8.22 -3.32 14.26
N PHE A 153 6.93 -3.20 13.99
CA PHE A 153 6.08 -2.15 14.58
C PHE A 153 4.93 -2.69 15.44
N GLY A 154 4.77 -4.00 15.55
CA GLY A 154 3.67 -4.65 16.28
C GLY A 154 2.31 -4.58 15.58
N ARG A 155 2.23 -3.98 14.39
CA ARG A 155 0.99 -3.79 13.61
C ARG A 155 1.27 -3.68 12.12
N ARG A 156 0.23 -3.72 11.30
CA ARG A 156 0.33 -3.50 9.84
C ARG A 156 0.35 -2.00 9.51
N PRO A 157 0.67 -1.61 8.25
CA PRO A 157 0.49 -0.25 7.79
C PRO A 157 -0.95 0.21 7.99
N PHE A 158 -1.12 1.51 8.24
CA PHE A 158 -2.39 2.15 8.61
C PHE A 158 -3.62 1.63 7.85
N ALA A 159 -3.55 1.52 6.52
CA ALA A 159 -4.70 1.17 5.68
C ALA A 159 -4.85 -0.33 5.39
N ASN A 160 -4.00 -1.19 5.96
CA ASN A 160 -4.10 -2.64 5.89
C ASN A 160 -4.96 -3.18 7.05
N MET A 161 -6.26 -3.38 6.80
CA MET A 161 -7.30 -3.57 7.83
C MET A 161 -7.40 -4.95 8.49
N LYS A 162 -6.65 -5.97 8.07
CA LYS A 162 -6.75 -7.33 8.62
C LYS A 162 -5.50 -7.67 9.41
N ASP A 163 -5.64 -8.00 10.68
CA ASP A 163 -4.50 -8.36 11.54
C ASP A 163 -3.90 -9.74 11.26
N GLY A 164 -2.75 -10.00 11.90
CA GLY A 164 -2.01 -11.26 11.84
C GLY A 164 -1.15 -11.40 10.59
N TYR A 165 -0.46 -12.53 10.44
CA TYR A 165 0.23 -12.97 9.22
C TYR A 165 0.22 -14.50 9.20
N LYS A 166 0.26 -15.09 8.02
CA LYS A 166 0.42 -16.55 7.83
C LYS A 166 1.89 -16.95 7.72
N MET A 167 2.72 -16.08 7.13
CA MET A 167 4.14 -16.35 6.93
C MET A 167 4.96 -15.87 8.13
N ALA A 168 5.70 -16.77 8.78
CA ALA A 168 6.53 -16.40 9.93
C ALA A 168 7.62 -15.37 9.54
N PRO A 169 8.02 -14.43 10.41
CA PRO A 169 8.94 -13.34 10.04
C PRO A 169 10.30 -13.81 9.51
N ASN A 170 10.82 -14.94 10.01
CA ASN A 170 12.06 -15.51 9.49
C ASN A 170 11.89 -16.08 8.06
N ASP A 171 10.76 -16.71 7.77
CA ASP A 171 10.45 -17.22 6.43
C ASP A 171 10.16 -16.08 5.46
N ALA A 172 9.41 -15.06 5.91
CA ALA A 172 9.16 -13.83 5.16
C ALA A 172 10.45 -13.12 4.76
N ARG A 173 11.39 -13.04 5.69
CA ARG A 173 12.69 -12.42 5.44
C ARG A 173 13.52 -13.20 4.43
N ARG A 174 13.55 -14.54 4.54
CA ARG A 174 14.26 -15.40 3.58
C ARG A 174 13.63 -15.27 2.19
N PHE A 175 12.30 -15.40 2.12
CA PHE A 175 11.54 -15.26 0.89
C PHE A 175 11.79 -13.93 0.19
N LEU A 176 11.70 -12.81 0.91
CA LEU A 176 11.95 -11.49 0.32
C LEU A 176 13.42 -11.25 -0.04
N ALA A 177 14.37 -11.80 0.72
CA ALA A 177 15.78 -11.69 0.36
C ALA A 177 16.06 -12.35 -0.99
N ASP A 178 15.47 -13.53 -1.24
CA ASP A 178 15.60 -14.25 -2.51
C ASP A 178 14.82 -13.54 -3.63
N ALA A 179 13.59 -13.12 -3.35
CA ALA A 179 12.72 -12.44 -4.31
C ALA A 179 13.26 -11.07 -4.76
N PHE A 180 13.96 -10.35 -3.87
CA PHE A 180 14.40 -8.99 -4.12
C PHE A 180 15.88 -8.86 -4.54
N ALA A 181 16.64 -9.96 -4.53
CA ALA A 181 18.02 -10.01 -5.01
C ALA A 181 18.17 -9.99 -6.54
N GLN A 182 17.07 -10.15 -7.28
CA GLN A 182 16.98 -10.08 -8.74
C GLN A 182 16.65 -8.66 -9.22
#